data_AF-A0AA38MLM3-F1
#
_entry.id   AF-A0AA38MLM3-F1
#
_cell.length_a   1.000
_cell.length_b   1.000
_cell.length_c   1.000
_cell.angle_alpha   90.00
_cell.angle_beta   90.00
_cell.angle_gamma   90.00
#
_symmetry.space_group_name_H-M   'P 1'
#
loop_
_entity.id
_entity.type
_entity.pdbx_description
1 polymer ?
#
loop_
_entity_poly.entity_id
_entity_poly.type
_entity_poly.pdbx_seq_one_letter_code
_entity_poly.pdbx_strand_id
1 'polypeptide(L)'
;MRIEKLKPRDRLCKLMFDEVSLSTNLTYSRSTDKIIGFEDLGSLGRNKNYANHALVFMIQGISSGWKQPIAYYFVKDSIKSIKLKLIIKEIISKLNMAGAKVICTVCDQASSNVKALRLLKEESNVEYKEPYFKVNSKKIVCLYDSPHLLKSLRNALLKYMIYYDETKKAKFMYLRQAYQFDSTRRFQTLHKIREPFLYVNRYRLLKMKVSIAAKTLSASMAAALETLIDSKENIPSEAIETAFFVKEANDLFDSFNSTGINMRNNHCNPKLRCALTKKSGHFDFWNKMEKKKNRKLEIL
;
A
#
# COMPACT_ATOMS: atom_id res chain seq x y z
N MET A 1 18.31 19.95 -2.77
CA MET A 1 19.26 19.25 -1.86
C MET A 1 20.47 18.82 -2.68
N ARG A 2 21.71 18.99 -2.17
CA ARG A 2 22.91 18.48 -2.87
C ARG A 2 23.24 17.08 -2.34
N ILE A 3 22.87 16.04 -3.11
CA ILE A 3 23.01 14.62 -2.71
C ILE A 3 24.46 14.25 -2.41
N GLU A 4 25.41 14.84 -3.14
CA GLU A 4 26.85 14.62 -2.94
C GLU A 4 27.34 15.00 -1.55
N LYS A 5 26.72 16.01 -0.91
CA LYS A 5 27.07 16.43 0.45
C LYS A 5 26.52 15.50 1.53
N LEU A 6 25.64 14.57 1.18
CA LEU A 6 25.10 13.60 2.13
C LEU A 6 26.12 12.50 2.41
N LYS A 7 26.12 12.00 3.64
CA LYS A 7 26.87 10.80 4.03
C LYS A 7 26.40 9.62 3.15
N PRO A 8 27.27 8.64 2.81
CA PRO A 8 26.89 7.53 1.93
C PRO A 8 25.61 6.79 2.33
N ARG A 9 25.37 6.63 3.63
CA ARG A 9 24.14 6.02 4.18
C ARG A 9 22.88 6.83 3.89
N ASP A 10 22.98 8.16 3.88
CA ASP A 10 21.87 9.09 3.64
C ASP A 10 21.55 9.28 2.16
N ARG A 11 22.42 8.78 1.27
CA ARG A 11 22.18 8.72 -0.18
C ARG A 11 21.24 7.59 -0.59
N LEU A 12 21.00 6.62 0.30
CA LEU A 12 20.04 5.53 0.07
C LEU A 12 18.62 6.09 0.10
N CYS A 13 17.90 5.91 -0.99
CA CYS A 13 16.54 6.42 -1.15
C CYS A 13 15.62 5.41 -1.82
N LYS A 14 14.32 5.64 -1.64
CA LYS A 14 13.25 5.00 -2.39
C LYS A 14 12.62 5.99 -3.36
N LEU A 15 12.21 5.50 -4.52
CA LEU A 15 11.45 6.25 -5.51
C LEU A 15 9.96 5.93 -5.33
N MET A 16 9.14 6.93 -5.07
CA MET A 16 7.69 6.81 -4.89
C MET A 16 6.99 7.53 -6.04
N PHE A 17 5.89 6.99 -6.51
CA PHE A 17 5.08 7.65 -7.54
C PHE A 17 3.60 7.31 -7.42
N ASP A 18 2.78 8.31 -7.73
CA ASP A 18 1.31 8.22 -7.71
C ASP A 18 0.69 9.24 -8.68
N GLU A 19 -0.57 9.02 -9.04
CA GLU A 19 -1.36 9.92 -9.89
C GLU A 19 -2.28 10.81 -9.04
N VAL A 20 -2.27 12.11 -9.33
CA VAL A 20 -3.15 13.10 -8.67
C VAL A 20 -4.15 13.63 -9.69
N SER A 21 -5.44 13.56 -9.36
CA SER A 21 -6.49 14.13 -10.22
C SER A 21 -6.43 15.66 -10.25
N LEU A 22 -6.63 16.24 -11.43
CA LEU A 22 -6.61 17.66 -11.70
C LEU A 22 -7.92 18.11 -12.36
N SER A 23 -8.31 19.36 -12.12
CA SER A 23 -9.30 20.03 -12.96
C SER A 23 -8.71 20.31 -14.34
N THR A 24 -9.42 19.91 -15.39
CA THR A 24 -9.05 20.21 -16.77
C THR A 24 -9.24 21.70 -17.06
N ASN A 25 -8.16 22.39 -17.43
CA ASN A 25 -8.22 23.77 -17.92
C ASN A 25 -7.05 24.04 -18.87
N LEU A 26 -7.23 24.97 -19.81
CA LEU A 26 -6.15 25.49 -20.63
C LEU A 26 -5.77 26.90 -20.18
N THR A 27 -4.47 27.16 -20.06
CA THR A 27 -3.97 28.49 -19.71
C THR A 27 -2.74 28.80 -20.53
N TYR A 28 -2.71 29.96 -21.17
CA TYR A 28 -1.53 30.40 -21.89
C TYR A 28 -0.51 31.01 -20.91
N SER A 29 0.68 30.42 -20.88
CA SER A 29 1.82 30.90 -20.10
C SER A 29 2.71 31.77 -20.98
N ARG A 30 2.67 33.08 -20.74
CA ARG A 30 3.50 34.08 -21.44
C ARG A 30 5.00 33.84 -21.26
N SER A 31 5.43 33.45 -20.06
CA SER A 31 6.85 33.28 -19.73
C SER A 31 7.51 32.11 -20.48
N THR A 32 6.73 31.09 -20.83
CA THR A 32 7.22 29.91 -21.55
C THR A 32 6.72 29.85 -22.99
N ASP A 33 5.96 30.85 -23.43
CA ASP A 33 5.23 30.91 -24.69
C ASP A 33 4.51 29.58 -25.03
N LYS A 34 3.76 29.06 -24.07
CA LYS A 34 3.11 27.74 -24.17
C LYS A 34 1.72 27.77 -23.58
N ILE A 35 0.78 27.14 -24.28
CA ILE A 35 -0.48 26.72 -23.68
C ILE A 35 -0.15 25.61 -22.67
N ILE A 36 -0.66 25.68 -21.44
CA ILE A 36 -0.57 24.67 -20.37
C ILE A 36 -1.93 23.98 -20.27
N GLY A 37 -1.95 22.70 -19.90
CA GLY A 37 -3.18 21.93 -19.69
C GLY A 37 -3.39 20.76 -20.66
N PHE A 38 -2.48 20.58 -21.61
CA PHE A 38 -2.42 19.36 -22.42
C PHE A 38 -1.53 18.30 -21.79
N GLU A 39 -1.74 17.03 -22.15
CA GLU A 39 -0.85 15.92 -21.81
C GLU A 39 0.56 16.19 -22.31
N ASP A 40 1.51 16.06 -21.38
CA ASP A 40 2.92 16.36 -21.56
C ASP A 40 3.74 15.35 -20.76
N LEU A 41 4.45 14.50 -21.50
CA LEU A 41 5.31 13.45 -20.95
C LEU A 41 6.79 13.82 -21.05
N GLY A 42 7.11 15.11 -21.18
CA GLY A 42 8.47 15.62 -21.29
C GLY A 42 9.18 15.10 -22.54
N SER A 43 10.27 14.35 -22.34
CA SER A 43 11.07 13.73 -23.41
C SER A 43 10.28 12.76 -24.28
N LEU A 44 9.19 12.18 -23.77
CA LEU A 44 8.31 11.27 -24.51
C LEU A 44 7.24 12.00 -25.33
N GLY A 45 7.30 13.33 -25.37
CA GLY A 45 6.48 14.18 -26.22
C GLY A 45 5.19 14.67 -25.58
N ARG A 46 4.53 15.54 -26.33
CA ARG A 46 3.32 16.26 -25.97
C ARG A 46 2.23 15.99 -26.99
N ASN A 47 0.97 15.92 -26.58
CA ASN A 47 -0.16 15.81 -27.50
C ASN A 47 -1.29 16.78 -27.16
N LYS A 48 -2.39 16.74 -27.92
CA LYS A 48 -3.52 17.68 -27.80
C LYS A 48 -4.61 17.20 -26.83
N ASN A 49 -4.38 16.13 -26.06
CA ASN A 49 -5.36 15.65 -25.09
C ASN A 49 -5.34 16.55 -23.85
N TYR A 50 -6.51 16.90 -23.32
CA TYR A 50 -6.62 17.68 -22.09
C TYR A 50 -6.19 16.85 -20.88
N ALA A 51 -5.11 17.25 -20.22
CA ALA A 51 -4.66 16.56 -19.02
C ALA A 51 -5.65 16.74 -17.88
N ASN A 52 -5.98 15.65 -17.21
CA ASN A 52 -6.85 15.62 -16.02
C ASN A 52 -6.17 14.92 -14.84
N HIS A 53 -4.92 14.48 -14.98
CA HIS A 53 -4.11 13.94 -13.91
C HIS A 53 -2.66 14.43 -14.03
N ALA A 54 -1.97 14.51 -12.89
CA ALA A 54 -0.53 14.65 -12.80
C ALA A 54 0.06 13.36 -12.20
N LEU A 55 0.94 12.70 -12.96
CA LEU A 55 1.79 11.64 -12.44
C LEU A 55 3.00 12.29 -11.76
N VAL A 56 3.18 12.08 -10.46
CA VAL A 56 4.23 12.71 -9.67
C VAL A 56 5.23 11.67 -9.17
N PHE A 57 6.52 11.97 -9.32
CA PHE A 57 7.61 11.17 -8.77
C PHE A 57 8.30 11.92 -7.63
N MET A 58 8.50 11.23 -6.52
CA MET A 58 9.16 11.75 -5.33
C MET A 58 10.20 10.75 -4.84
N ILE A 59 11.36 11.23 -4.43
CA ILE A 59 12.35 10.41 -3.72
C ILE A 59 12.29 10.69 -2.23
N GLN A 60 12.50 9.65 -1.42
CA GLN A 60 12.61 9.75 0.02
C GLN A 60 13.86 9.02 0.52
N GLY A 61 14.69 9.71 1.30
CA GLY A 61 15.83 9.13 2.00
C GLY A 61 15.39 8.13 3.07
N ILE A 62 16.05 6.98 3.12
CA ILE A 62 15.67 5.87 4.01
C ILE A 62 16.15 6.11 5.44
N SER A 63 17.39 6.57 5.61
CA SER A 63 17.99 6.76 6.94
C SER A 63 17.63 8.11 7.57
N SER A 64 17.58 9.18 6.76
CA SER A 64 17.43 10.57 7.22
C SER A 64 16.05 11.17 6.90
N GLY A 65 15.17 10.45 6.22
CA GLY A 65 13.77 10.84 6.02
C GLY A 65 13.51 12.05 5.12
N TRP A 66 14.56 12.65 4.51
CA TRP A 66 14.41 13.76 3.57
C TRP A 66 13.53 13.35 2.38
N LYS A 67 12.78 14.30 1.80
CA LYS A 67 11.86 14.06 0.68
C LYS A 67 12.03 15.15 -0.38
N GLN A 68 11.94 14.78 -1.64
CA GLN A 68 11.99 15.75 -2.74
C GLN A 68 11.16 15.24 -3.94
N PRO A 69 10.15 16.00 -4.41
CA PRO A 69 9.57 15.80 -5.74
C PRO A 69 10.65 16.02 -6.81
N ILE A 70 10.74 15.13 -7.79
CA ILE A 70 11.81 15.15 -8.79
C ILE A 70 11.32 15.25 -10.22
N ALA A 71 10.10 14.80 -10.49
CA ALA A 71 9.48 14.87 -11.79
C ALA A 71 7.97 14.86 -11.64
N TYR A 72 7.29 15.49 -12.60
CA TYR A 72 5.86 15.37 -12.78
C TYR A 72 5.56 15.34 -14.27
N TYR A 73 4.46 14.69 -14.63
CA TYR A 73 4.01 14.56 -16.01
C TYR A 73 2.49 14.74 -16.04
N PHE A 74 1.98 15.44 -17.05
CA PHE A 74 0.56 15.66 -17.23
C PHE A 74 0.00 14.57 -18.13
N VAL A 75 -1.05 13.88 -17.71
CA VAL A 75 -1.64 12.75 -18.44
C VAL A 75 -3.14 12.87 -18.58
N LYS A 76 -3.67 12.33 -19.68
CA LYS A 76 -5.09 12.09 -19.85
C LYS A 76 -5.44 10.71 -19.30
N ASP A 77 -6.33 10.71 -18.32
CA ASP A 77 -6.92 9.57 -17.60
C ASP A 77 -5.93 8.71 -16.82
N SER A 78 -5.01 8.02 -17.48
CA SER A 78 -3.91 7.30 -16.81
C SER A 78 -2.76 7.06 -17.79
N ILE A 79 -1.54 6.98 -17.26
CA ILE A 79 -0.37 6.74 -18.10
C ILE A 79 -0.36 5.32 -18.69
N LYS A 80 0.01 5.22 -19.97
CA LYS A 80 0.27 3.93 -20.62
C LYS A 80 1.48 3.25 -19.96
N SER A 81 1.34 2.00 -19.55
CA SER A 81 2.39 1.23 -18.83
C SER A 81 3.75 1.20 -19.52
N ILE A 82 3.77 1.18 -20.86
CA ILE A 82 5.02 1.21 -21.65
C ILE A 82 5.75 2.55 -21.43
N LYS A 83 5.03 3.68 -21.47
CA LYS A 83 5.61 5.00 -21.22
C LYS A 83 6.04 5.14 -19.76
N LEU A 84 5.24 4.65 -18.81
CA LEU A 84 5.59 4.64 -17.38
C LEU A 84 6.89 3.87 -17.11
N LYS A 85 7.06 2.69 -17.71
CA LYS A 85 8.32 1.92 -17.64
C LYS A 85 9.52 2.77 -18.09
N LEU A 86 9.41 3.46 -19.23
CA LEU A 86 10.50 4.29 -19.77
C LEU A 86 10.86 5.42 -18.81
N ILE A 87 9.84 6.12 -18.30
CA ILE A 87 10.01 7.20 -17.31
C ILE A 87 10.70 6.70 -16.05
N ILE A 88 10.28 5.56 -15.49
CA ILE A 88 10.90 4.97 -14.28
C ILE A 88 12.39 4.70 -14.52
N LYS A 89 12.76 4.11 -15.67
CA LYS A 89 14.17 3.84 -16.02
C LYS A 89 14.99 5.12 -16.16
N GLU A 90 14.43 6.12 -16.84
CA GLU A 90 15.09 7.41 -17.06
C GLU A 90 15.36 8.10 -15.71
N ILE A 91 14.34 8.18 -14.85
CA ILE A 91 14.45 8.79 -13.53
C ILE A 91 15.49 8.07 -12.68
N ILE A 92 15.43 6.74 -12.58
CA ILE A 92 16.41 5.98 -11.78
C ILE A 92 17.83 6.18 -12.31
N SER A 93 18.01 6.22 -13.63
CA SER A 93 19.32 6.44 -14.25
C SER A 93 19.86 7.84 -13.92
N LYS A 94 19.05 8.89 -14.08
CA LYS A 94 19.45 10.28 -13.74
C LYS A 94 19.75 10.45 -12.26
N LEU A 95 18.94 9.85 -11.38
CA LEU A 95 19.17 9.87 -9.93
C LEU A 95 20.48 9.20 -9.55
N ASN A 96 20.79 8.06 -10.15
CA ASN A 96 22.04 7.35 -9.93
C ASN A 96 23.25 8.18 -10.40
N MET A 97 23.15 8.88 -11.54
CA MET A 97 24.18 9.79 -12.03
C MET A 97 24.41 10.98 -11.09
N ALA A 98 23.34 11.51 -10.48
CA ALA A 98 23.39 12.58 -9.50
C ALA A 98 23.89 12.13 -8.09
N GLY A 99 24.32 10.87 -7.95
CA GLY A 99 24.87 10.31 -6.71
C GLY A 99 23.83 9.74 -5.73
N ALA A 100 22.54 9.74 -6.09
CA ALA A 100 21.51 9.07 -5.30
C ALA A 100 21.65 7.55 -5.46
N LYS A 101 21.25 6.78 -4.44
CA LYS A 101 21.21 5.32 -4.51
C LYS A 101 19.77 4.84 -4.33
N VAL A 102 19.06 4.75 -5.44
CA VAL A 102 17.69 4.21 -5.43
C VAL A 102 17.77 2.70 -5.19
N ILE A 103 17.12 2.20 -4.13
CA ILE A 103 17.11 0.76 -3.82
C ILE A 103 15.75 0.11 -4.00
N CYS A 104 14.67 0.89 -3.99
CA CYS A 104 13.33 0.39 -4.23
C CYS A 104 12.40 1.43 -4.86
N THR A 105 11.35 0.94 -5.50
CA THR A 105 10.19 1.72 -5.93
C THR A 105 9.00 1.45 -5.02
N VAL A 106 8.13 2.44 -4.83
CA VAL A 106 6.84 2.31 -4.13
C VAL A 106 5.74 2.95 -4.96
N CYS A 107 4.68 2.20 -5.25
CA CYS A 107 3.49 2.71 -5.92
C CYS A 107 2.22 2.02 -5.42
N ASP A 108 1.06 2.48 -5.86
CA ASP A 108 -0.20 1.78 -5.62
C ASP A 108 -0.36 0.56 -6.57
N GLN A 109 -1.53 -0.09 -6.51
CA GLN A 109 -1.87 -1.26 -7.32
C GLN A 109 -2.66 -0.92 -8.60
N ALA A 110 -2.55 0.31 -9.12
CA ALA A 110 -3.17 0.65 -10.39
C ALA A 110 -2.68 -0.30 -11.50
N SER A 111 -3.57 -0.67 -12.42
CA SER A 111 -3.27 -1.63 -13.49
C SER A 111 -2.10 -1.17 -14.37
N SER A 112 -2.00 0.14 -14.60
CA SER A 112 -0.89 0.79 -15.31
C SER A 112 0.45 0.54 -14.60
N ASN A 113 0.49 0.75 -13.28
CA ASN A 113 1.66 0.55 -12.41
C ASN A 113 2.08 -0.91 -12.35
N VAL A 114 1.16 -1.83 -12.08
CA VAL A 114 1.43 -3.28 -12.01
C VAL A 114 2.01 -3.78 -13.33
N LYS A 115 1.41 -3.39 -14.47
CA LYS A 115 1.88 -3.78 -15.80
C LYS A 115 3.24 -3.15 -16.14
N ALA A 116 3.50 -1.91 -15.74
CA ALA A 116 4.80 -1.28 -15.96
C ALA A 116 5.93 -1.98 -15.18
N LEU A 117 5.68 -2.32 -13.91
CA LEU A 117 6.63 -3.10 -13.10
C LEU A 117 6.87 -4.50 -13.68
N ARG A 118 5.82 -5.16 -14.20
CA ARG A 118 5.97 -6.44 -14.90
C ARG A 118 6.87 -6.32 -16.14
N LEU A 119 6.63 -5.33 -16.99
CA LEU A 119 7.46 -5.07 -18.19
C LEU A 119 8.94 -4.78 -17.83
N LEU A 120 9.18 -4.12 -16.70
CA LEU A 120 10.54 -3.89 -16.19
C LEU A 120 11.23 -5.19 -15.75
N LYS A 121 10.49 -6.10 -15.11
CA LYS A 121 11.01 -7.42 -14.73
C LYS A 121 11.33 -8.28 -15.93
N GLU A 122 10.41 -8.33 -16.90
CA GLU A 122 10.57 -9.06 -18.16
C GLU A 122 11.84 -8.58 -18.90
N GLU A 123 12.01 -7.27 -19.05
CA GLU A 123 13.22 -6.70 -19.66
C GLU A 123 14.50 -7.00 -18.87
N SER A 124 14.39 -7.23 -17.56
CA SER A 124 15.51 -7.56 -16.69
C SER A 124 15.84 -9.05 -16.64
N ASN A 125 15.10 -9.90 -17.39
CA ASN A 125 15.11 -11.36 -17.27
C ASN A 125 14.91 -11.82 -15.82
N VAL A 126 13.97 -11.19 -15.10
CA VAL A 126 13.61 -11.53 -13.72
C VAL A 126 12.23 -12.17 -13.70
N GLU A 127 12.10 -13.32 -13.03
CA GLU A 127 10.81 -14.01 -12.89
C GLU A 127 9.76 -13.12 -12.22
N TYR A 128 8.48 -13.31 -12.59
CA TYR A 128 7.39 -12.50 -12.07
C TYR A 128 7.29 -12.50 -10.53
N LYS A 129 7.56 -13.65 -9.90
CA LYS A 129 7.49 -13.85 -8.44
C LYS A 129 8.57 -13.08 -7.66
N GLU A 130 9.67 -12.76 -8.33
CA GLU A 130 10.81 -12.07 -7.71
C GLU A 130 10.46 -10.60 -7.48
N PRO A 131 10.73 -10.03 -6.29
CA PRO A 131 10.24 -8.71 -5.93
C PRO A 131 11.14 -7.58 -6.44
N TYR A 132 11.85 -7.75 -7.56
CA TYR A 132 12.78 -6.74 -8.06
C TYR A 132 12.88 -6.71 -9.58
N PHE A 133 13.42 -5.63 -10.13
CA PHE A 133 13.90 -5.50 -11.51
C PHE A 133 15.31 -4.90 -11.49
N LYS A 134 15.93 -4.76 -12.67
CA LYS A 134 17.27 -4.20 -12.81
C LYS A 134 17.25 -2.92 -13.63
N VAL A 135 18.00 -1.92 -13.19
CA VAL A 135 18.32 -0.71 -13.97
C VAL A 135 19.83 -0.50 -13.89
N ASN A 136 20.50 -0.45 -15.04
CA ASN A 136 21.96 -0.32 -15.14
C ASN A 136 22.67 -1.37 -14.27
N SER A 137 22.22 -2.63 -14.38
CA SER A 137 22.70 -3.79 -13.61
C SER A 137 22.50 -3.73 -12.08
N LYS A 138 21.85 -2.70 -11.55
CA LYS A 138 21.51 -2.59 -10.12
C LYS A 138 20.10 -3.12 -9.85
N LYS A 139 19.96 -3.94 -8.80
CA LYS A 139 18.66 -4.46 -8.35
C LYS A 139 17.86 -3.34 -7.67
N ILE A 140 16.61 -3.17 -8.09
CA ILE A 140 15.63 -2.24 -7.53
C ILE A 140 14.43 -3.05 -7.07
N VAL A 141 14.14 -3.04 -5.77
CA VAL A 141 13.01 -3.78 -5.19
C VAL A 141 11.69 -3.07 -5.52
N CYS A 142 10.68 -3.82 -5.96
CA CYS A 142 9.32 -3.32 -6.15
C CYS A 142 8.52 -3.49 -4.87
N LEU A 143 8.04 -2.39 -4.30
CA LEU A 143 7.10 -2.41 -3.18
C LEU A 143 5.77 -1.77 -3.60
N TYR A 144 4.68 -2.29 -3.05
CA TYR A 144 3.38 -1.63 -3.12
C TYR A 144 3.09 -0.91 -1.81
N ASP A 145 2.30 0.15 -1.89
CA ASP A 145 1.92 0.93 -0.72
C ASP A 145 1.02 0.12 0.23
N SER A 146 1.56 -0.27 1.39
CA SER A 146 0.89 -1.10 2.39
C SER A 146 -0.47 -0.55 2.86
N PRO A 147 -0.60 0.75 3.20
CA PRO A 147 -1.88 1.45 3.37
C PRO A 147 -2.92 1.17 2.28
N HIS A 148 -2.53 1.22 1.01
CA HIS A 148 -3.42 0.93 -0.11
C HIS A 148 -3.77 -0.57 -0.18
N LEU A 149 -2.82 -1.47 0.11
CA LEU A 149 -3.06 -2.91 0.18
C LEU A 149 -4.12 -3.26 1.25
N LEU A 150 -3.99 -2.71 2.46
CA LEU A 150 -4.95 -2.94 3.55
C LEU A 150 -6.35 -2.47 3.17
N LYS A 151 -6.45 -1.30 2.54
CA LYS A 151 -7.70 -0.75 2.02
C LYS A 151 -8.30 -1.66 0.94
N SER A 152 -7.50 -2.17 0.02
CA SER A 152 -7.93 -3.14 -1.00
C SER A 152 -8.41 -4.44 -0.37
N LEU A 153 -7.68 -5.00 0.60
CA LEU A 153 -8.06 -6.21 1.32
C LEU A 153 -9.41 -6.06 2.03
N ARG A 154 -9.59 -4.94 2.74
CA ARG A 154 -10.85 -4.59 3.37
C ARG A 154 -11.98 -4.50 2.34
N ASN A 155 -11.75 -3.81 1.22
CA ASN A 155 -12.74 -3.65 0.17
C ASN A 155 -13.09 -4.97 -0.52
N ALA A 156 -12.14 -5.89 -0.66
CA ALA A 156 -12.38 -7.24 -1.16
C ALA A 156 -13.26 -8.02 -0.18
N LEU A 157 -12.91 -8.04 1.11
CA LEU A 157 -13.68 -8.74 2.15
C LEU A 157 -15.11 -8.20 2.24
N LEU A 158 -15.31 -6.88 2.08
CA LEU A 158 -16.64 -6.25 2.05
C LEU A 158 -17.55 -6.76 0.93
N LYS A 159 -16.97 -7.16 -0.20
CA LYS A 159 -17.70 -7.52 -1.42
C LYS A 159 -17.81 -9.04 -1.59
N TYR A 160 -16.79 -9.76 -1.14
CA TYR A 160 -16.57 -11.17 -1.42
C TYR A 160 -16.29 -11.95 -0.14
N MET A 161 -16.45 -13.26 -0.22
CA MET A 161 -15.89 -14.15 0.78
C MET A 161 -14.46 -14.49 0.37
N ILE A 162 -13.53 -14.43 1.32
CA ILE A 162 -12.11 -14.68 1.03
C ILE A 162 -11.75 -16.08 1.54
N TYR A 163 -11.36 -16.98 0.64
CA TYR A 163 -10.67 -18.21 1.00
C TYR A 163 -9.18 -17.92 1.12
N TYR A 164 -8.64 -18.15 2.31
CA TYR A 164 -7.21 -17.94 2.60
C TYR A 164 -6.49 -19.25 2.95
N ASP A 165 -7.23 -20.36 2.90
CA ASP A 165 -6.78 -21.75 2.93
C ASP A 165 -7.89 -22.61 2.28
N GLU A 166 -7.63 -23.90 2.02
CA GLU A 166 -8.61 -24.80 1.36
C GLU A 166 -9.97 -24.83 2.05
N THR A 167 -9.98 -24.77 3.38
CA THR A 167 -11.20 -24.85 4.20
C THR A 167 -11.51 -23.55 4.94
N LYS A 168 -10.58 -22.58 4.95
CA LYS A 168 -10.66 -21.40 5.80
C LYS A 168 -11.16 -20.20 5.03
N LYS A 169 -12.30 -19.66 5.47
CA LYS A 169 -13.02 -18.57 4.81
C LYS A 169 -13.25 -17.40 5.76
N ALA A 170 -13.05 -16.19 5.26
CA ALA A 170 -13.35 -14.96 5.98
C ALA A 170 -14.57 -14.26 5.36
N LYS A 171 -15.53 -13.86 6.21
CA LYS A 171 -16.75 -13.14 5.78
C LYS A 171 -16.90 -11.83 6.52
N PHE A 172 -17.16 -10.74 5.80
CA PHE A 172 -17.36 -9.42 6.43
C PHE A 172 -18.60 -9.35 7.33
N MET A 173 -19.60 -10.22 7.10
CA MET A 173 -20.82 -10.22 7.91
C MET A 173 -20.56 -10.42 9.41
N TYR A 174 -19.54 -11.23 9.77
CA TYR A 174 -19.23 -11.45 11.18
C TYR A 174 -18.68 -10.19 11.85
N LEU A 175 -17.96 -9.33 11.13
CA LEU A 175 -17.52 -8.02 11.66
C LEU A 175 -18.73 -7.10 11.97
N ARG A 176 -19.80 -7.20 11.17
CA ARG A 176 -21.05 -6.47 11.44
C ARG A 176 -21.76 -7.01 12.68
N GLN A 177 -21.89 -8.33 12.78
CA GLN A 177 -22.50 -8.97 13.94
C GLN A 177 -21.72 -8.65 15.23
N ALA A 178 -20.39 -8.76 15.20
CA ALA A 178 -19.55 -8.42 16.33
C ALA A 178 -19.74 -6.97 16.79
N TYR A 179 -19.80 -6.02 15.86
CA TYR A 179 -20.09 -4.63 16.20
C TYR A 179 -21.51 -4.44 16.75
N GLN A 180 -22.52 -5.08 16.17
CA GLN A 180 -23.91 -5.00 16.64
C GLN A 180 -24.03 -5.49 18.09
N PHE A 181 -23.47 -6.65 18.41
CA PHE A 181 -23.51 -7.17 19.78
C PHE A 181 -22.69 -6.31 20.74
N ASP A 182 -21.44 -5.96 20.38
CA ASP A 182 -20.59 -5.12 21.22
C ASP A 182 -21.23 -3.76 21.50
N SER A 183 -21.96 -3.18 20.55
CA SER A 183 -22.64 -1.88 20.73
C SER A 183 -23.77 -1.89 21.75
N THR A 184 -24.33 -3.07 22.09
CA THR A 184 -25.36 -3.22 23.13
C THR A 184 -24.77 -3.32 24.53
N ARG A 185 -23.46 -3.56 24.65
CA ARG A 185 -22.79 -3.73 25.94
C ARG A 185 -22.54 -2.38 26.61
N ARG A 186 -22.56 -2.38 27.95
CA ARG A 186 -22.20 -1.20 28.76
C ARG A 186 -20.76 -0.74 28.53
N PHE A 187 -19.85 -1.69 28.36
CA PHE A 187 -18.44 -1.45 28.07
C PHE A 187 -18.10 -2.07 26.72
N GLN A 188 -17.84 -1.21 25.73
CA GLN A 188 -17.66 -1.60 24.34
C GLN A 188 -16.19 -1.84 24.01
N THR A 189 -15.87 -3.02 23.50
CA THR A 189 -14.53 -3.37 23.02
C THR A 189 -14.20 -2.61 21.74
N LEU A 190 -15.21 -2.39 20.88
CA LEU A 190 -15.11 -1.79 19.55
C LEU A 190 -15.43 -0.28 19.54
N HIS A 191 -15.20 0.43 20.65
CA HIS A 191 -15.45 1.88 20.82
C HIS A 191 -14.79 2.79 19.75
N LYS A 192 -13.79 2.31 19.00
CA LYS A 192 -13.13 3.06 17.89
C LYS A 192 -13.84 2.94 16.55
N ILE A 193 -14.79 2.01 16.44
CA ILE A 193 -15.57 1.70 15.25
C ILE A 193 -16.92 2.42 15.35
N ARG A 194 -17.43 2.87 14.20
CA ARG A 194 -18.76 3.45 14.07
C ARG A 194 -19.50 2.70 12.99
N GLU A 195 -20.81 2.61 13.11
CA GLU A 195 -21.65 1.87 12.15
C GLU A 195 -21.33 2.21 10.67
N PRO A 196 -21.17 3.47 10.23
CA PRO A 196 -20.84 3.78 8.84
C PRO A 196 -19.54 3.13 8.32
N PHE A 197 -18.62 2.75 9.21
CA PHE A 197 -17.34 2.11 8.85
C PHE A 197 -17.51 0.68 8.34
N LEU A 198 -18.64 0.03 8.66
CA LEU A 198 -18.96 -1.35 8.26
C LEU A 198 -19.92 -1.41 7.06
N TYR A 199 -20.45 -0.25 6.66
CA TYR A 199 -21.35 -0.09 5.51
C TYR A 199 -20.78 0.90 4.48
N VAL A 200 -19.46 0.92 4.28
CA VAL A 200 -18.80 1.89 3.39
C VAL A 200 -19.24 1.81 1.92
N ASN A 201 -19.91 0.74 1.48
CA ASN A 201 -20.52 0.71 0.15
C ASN A 201 -21.58 1.82 -0.03
N ARG A 202 -22.20 2.25 1.07
CA ARG A 202 -23.12 3.40 1.12
C ARG A 202 -22.41 4.75 1.19
N TYR A 203 -21.09 4.77 1.47
CA TYR A 203 -20.30 5.97 1.70
C TYR A 203 -18.98 5.94 0.95
N ARG A 204 -18.99 6.34 -0.34
CA ARG A 204 -17.83 6.28 -1.25
C ARG A 204 -16.56 6.94 -0.68
N LEU A 205 -16.69 8.05 0.07
CA LEU A 205 -15.56 8.72 0.71
C LEU A 205 -14.91 7.87 1.82
N LEU A 206 -15.68 7.06 2.56
CA LEU A 206 -15.17 6.19 3.62
C LEU A 206 -14.48 4.94 3.04
N LYS A 207 -14.82 4.55 1.81
CA LYS A 207 -14.14 3.46 1.09
C LYS A 207 -12.65 3.76 0.85
N MET A 208 -12.30 5.04 0.71
CA MET A 208 -10.94 5.49 0.45
C MET A 208 -10.09 5.73 1.71
N LYS A 209 -10.71 5.82 2.90
CA LYS A 209 -10.01 6.11 4.15
C LYS A 209 -9.29 4.88 4.71
N VAL A 210 -7.96 4.88 4.65
CA VAL A 210 -7.11 3.82 5.22
C VAL A 210 -7.31 3.68 6.73
N SER A 211 -7.50 4.79 7.46
CA SER A 211 -7.75 4.75 8.90
C SER A 211 -9.01 3.95 9.27
N ILE A 212 -10.01 3.92 8.39
CA ILE A 212 -11.19 3.09 8.58
C ILE A 212 -10.85 1.63 8.33
N ALA A 213 -10.11 1.32 7.26
CA ALA A 213 -9.68 -0.04 6.98
C ALA A 213 -8.86 -0.64 8.14
N ALA A 214 -7.91 0.13 8.69
CA ALA A 214 -7.10 -0.26 9.84
C ALA A 214 -7.92 -0.48 11.12
N LYS A 215 -8.99 0.29 11.33
CA LYS A 215 -9.90 0.07 12.46
C LYS A 215 -10.76 -1.18 12.28
N THR A 216 -11.26 -1.42 11.07
CA THR A 216 -12.10 -2.59 10.75
C THR A 216 -11.32 -3.90 10.76
N LEU A 217 -10.05 -3.87 10.30
CA LEU A 217 -9.15 -5.02 10.28
C LEU A 217 -8.12 -4.89 11.40
N SER A 218 -8.59 -4.77 12.65
CA SER A 218 -7.77 -4.52 13.83
C SER A 218 -7.69 -5.72 14.76
N ALA A 219 -6.64 -5.79 15.57
CA ALA A 219 -6.54 -6.77 16.65
C ALA A 219 -7.73 -6.72 17.63
N SER A 220 -8.27 -5.53 17.91
CA SER A 220 -9.48 -5.39 18.75
C SER A 220 -10.73 -5.99 18.11
N MET A 221 -10.87 -5.92 16.77
CA MET A 221 -11.96 -6.58 16.06
C MET A 221 -11.84 -8.11 16.16
N ALA A 222 -10.63 -8.65 15.95
CA ALA A 222 -10.39 -10.08 16.08
C ALA A 222 -10.69 -10.58 17.51
N ALA A 223 -10.21 -9.87 18.54
CA ALA A 223 -10.45 -10.23 19.93
C ALA A 223 -11.94 -10.17 20.31
N ALA A 224 -12.68 -9.16 19.83
CA ALA A 224 -14.12 -9.07 20.07
C ALA A 224 -14.88 -10.24 19.42
N LEU A 225 -14.52 -10.63 18.19
CA LEU A 225 -15.08 -11.81 17.53
C LEU A 225 -14.84 -13.08 18.32
N GLU A 226 -13.58 -13.35 18.69
CA GLU A 226 -13.18 -14.53 19.47
C GLU A 226 -13.94 -14.60 20.81
N THR A 227 -14.01 -13.47 21.54
CA THR A 227 -14.73 -13.39 22.81
C THR A 227 -16.23 -13.70 22.66
N LEU A 228 -16.87 -13.15 21.62
CA LEU A 228 -18.30 -13.39 21.37
C LEU A 228 -18.58 -14.85 21.00
N ILE A 229 -17.70 -15.48 20.22
CA ILE A 229 -17.79 -16.90 19.88
C ILE A 229 -17.64 -17.78 21.12
N ASP A 230 -16.65 -17.51 21.96
CA ASP A 230 -16.38 -18.30 23.18
C ASP A 230 -17.52 -18.17 24.20
N SER A 231 -18.12 -16.99 24.31
CA SER A 231 -19.30 -16.77 25.14
C SER A 231 -20.58 -17.44 24.61
N LYS A 232 -20.52 -18.10 23.45
CA LYS A 232 -21.67 -18.69 22.71
C LYS A 232 -22.78 -17.68 22.44
N GLU A 233 -22.44 -16.39 22.38
CA GLU A 233 -23.38 -15.31 22.12
C GLU A 233 -23.58 -15.14 20.61
N ASN A 234 -24.58 -15.83 20.04
CA ASN A 234 -25.23 -15.53 18.75
C ASN A 234 -24.33 -15.28 17.52
N ILE A 235 -23.04 -15.64 17.59
CA ILE A 235 -22.10 -15.66 16.47
C ILE A 235 -21.71 -17.13 16.26
N PRO A 236 -21.83 -17.65 15.03
CA PRO A 236 -21.53 -19.05 14.77
C PRO A 236 -20.04 -19.34 14.94
N SER A 237 -19.70 -20.56 15.38
CA SER A 237 -18.31 -20.98 15.59
C SER A 237 -17.44 -20.86 14.34
N GLU A 238 -18.02 -20.97 13.13
CA GLU A 238 -17.29 -20.75 11.86
C GLU A 238 -16.73 -19.31 11.72
N ALA A 239 -17.22 -18.34 12.49
CA ALA A 239 -16.70 -16.97 12.49
C ALA A 239 -15.27 -16.87 13.04
N ILE A 240 -14.77 -17.89 13.73
CA ILE A 240 -13.40 -17.91 14.28
C ILE A 240 -12.35 -17.75 13.17
N GLU A 241 -12.63 -18.30 11.99
CA GLU A 241 -11.76 -18.17 10.82
C GLU A 241 -11.66 -16.72 10.34
N THR A 242 -12.73 -15.94 10.52
CA THR A 242 -12.70 -14.49 10.23
C THR A 242 -11.90 -13.73 11.29
N ALA A 243 -11.98 -14.12 12.57
CA ALA A 243 -11.16 -13.54 13.62
C ALA A 243 -9.66 -13.75 13.34
N PHE A 244 -9.26 -14.97 12.99
CA PHE A 244 -7.88 -15.29 12.60
C PHE A 244 -7.44 -14.49 11.38
N PHE A 245 -8.25 -14.45 10.31
CA PHE A 245 -7.94 -13.65 9.12
C PHE A 245 -7.73 -12.16 9.45
N VAL A 246 -8.61 -11.57 10.26
CA VAL A 246 -8.50 -10.16 10.68
C VAL A 246 -7.23 -9.93 11.50
N LYS A 247 -6.89 -10.85 12.40
CA LYS A 247 -5.66 -10.76 13.19
C LYS A 247 -4.41 -10.83 12.32
N GLU A 248 -4.37 -11.75 11.36
CA GLU A 248 -3.26 -11.88 10.42
C GLU A 248 -3.12 -10.64 9.53
N ALA A 249 -4.24 -10.07 9.06
CA ALA A 249 -4.22 -8.82 8.30
C ALA A 249 -3.68 -7.64 9.13
N ASN A 250 -4.10 -7.52 10.40
CA ASN A 250 -3.58 -6.51 11.32
C ASN A 250 -2.06 -6.66 11.50
N ASP A 251 -1.61 -7.87 11.83
CA ASP A 251 -0.20 -8.18 12.11
C ASP A 251 0.69 -7.95 10.89
N LEU A 252 0.21 -8.33 9.71
CA LEU A 252 0.88 -8.05 8.45
C LEU A 252 1.01 -6.54 8.22
N PHE A 253 -0.06 -5.78 8.37
CA PHE A 253 -0.03 -4.32 8.21
C PHE A 253 0.92 -3.64 9.21
N ASP A 254 0.87 -4.03 10.48
CA ASP A 254 1.75 -3.51 11.53
C ASP A 254 3.23 -3.77 11.21
N SER A 255 3.56 -4.93 10.64
CA SER A 255 4.93 -5.31 10.23
C SER A 255 5.53 -4.41 9.12
N PHE A 256 4.68 -3.73 8.34
CA PHE A 256 5.09 -2.80 7.28
C PHE A 256 4.90 -1.31 7.65
N ASN A 257 4.32 -1.01 8.81
CA ASN A 257 3.90 0.33 9.19
C ASN A 257 4.42 0.76 10.58
N SER A 258 5.67 0.41 10.86
CA SER A 258 6.34 0.81 12.10
C SER A 258 6.93 2.22 12.02
N THR A 259 6.89 2.94 13.15
CA THR A 259 7.31 4.35 13.25
C THR A 259 8.33 4.61 14.36
N GLY A 260 8.69 3.59 15.16
CA GLY A 260 9.60 3.73 16.30
C GLY A 260 10.66 2.62 16.35
N ILE A 261 11.86 3.00 16.81
CA ILE A 261 13.01 2.10 17.04
C ILE A 261 12.74 1.16 18.22
N ASN A 262 12.03 1.65 19.24
CA ASN A 262 11.83 0.91 20.47
C ASN A 262 10.54 0.09 20.42
N MET A 263 10.66 -1.21 20.70
CA MET A 263 9.65 -1.90 21.49
C MET A 263 9.62 -1.20 22.85
N ARG A 264 8.88 -0.10 23.02
CA ARG A 264 8.56 0.31 24.40
C ARG A 264 7.84 -0.89 25.01
N ASN A 265 8.34 -1.35 26.17
CA ASN A 265 7.85 -2.44 27.02
C ASN A 265 6.39 -2.25 27.47
N ASN A 266 5.50 -1.84 26.58
CA ASN A 266 4.08 -1.87 26.82
C ASN A 266 3.63 -3.26 26.41
N HIS A 267 3.09 -4.00 27.37
CA HIS A 267 2.39 -5.27 27.17
C HIS A 267 1.26 -5.16 26.11
N CYS A 268 0.95 -3.95 25.64
CA CYS A 268 -0.08 -3.61 24.67
C CYS A 268 0.43 -3.19 23.27
N ASN A 269 1.74 -3.18 22.98
CA ASN A 269 2.21 -2.88 21.63
C ASN A 269 2.10 -4.12 20.72
N PRO A 270 1.57 -4.01 19.48
CA PRO A 270 1.59 -5.12 18.54
C PRO A 270 3.05 -5.52 18.31
N LYS A 271 3.37 -6.81 18.49
CA LYS A 271 4.75 -7.36 18.42
C LYS A 271 5.51 -6.95 17.15
N LEU A 272 4.79 -6.60 16.08
CA LEU A 272 5.32 -6.28 14.76
C LEU A 272 5.31 -4.78 14.43
N ARG A 273 4.72 -3.91 15.27
CA ARG A 273 4.69 -2.46 15.02
C ARG A 273 5.96 -1.77 15.56
N CYS A 274 7.13 -2.33 15.28
CA CYS A 274 8.43 -1.83 15.72
C CYS A 274 9.45 -1.88 14.56
N ALA A 275 10.60 -1.23 14.74
CA ALA A 275 11.66 -1.31 13.75
C ALA A 275 12.15 -2.76 13.56
N LEU A 276 12.44 -3.13 12.31
CA LEU A 276 13.01 -4.42 11.98
C LEU A 276 14.39 -4.57 12.62
N THR A 277 14.54 -5.57 13.49
CA THR A 277 15.81 -5.95 14.11
C THR A 277 15.97 -7.46 14.12
N LYS A 278 17.20 -7.96 14.34
CA LYS A 278 17.46 -9.41 14.50
C LYS A 278 16.65 -10.07 15.63
N LYS A 279 16.23 -9.28 16.64
CA LYS A 279 15.45 -9.76 17.80
C LYS A 279 13.94 -9.55 17.63
N SER A 280 13.51 -8.84 16.58
CA SER A 280 12.09 -8.59 16.36
C SER A 280 11.41 -9.82 15.74
N GLY A 281 10.14 -10.06 16.08
CA GLY A 281 9.38 -11.21 15.57
C GLY A 281 9.00 -11.11 14.07
N HIS A 282 9.53 -10.14 13.33
CA HIS A 282 9.22 -9.94 11.91
C HIS A 282 9.65 -11.14 11.05
N PHE A 283 10.87 -11.64 11.24
CA PHE A 283 11.38 -12.75 10.42
C PHE A 283 10.56 -14.02 10.66
N ASP A 284 10.25 -14.36 11.90
CA ASP A 284 9.41 -15.51 12.24
C ASP A 284 8.02 -15.38 11.62
N PHE A 285 7.41 -14.19 11.75
CA PHE A 285 6.11 -13.90 11.18
C PHE A 285 6.12 -13.98 9.64
N TRP A 286 7.08 -13.34 8.98
CA TRP A 286 7.19 -13.36 7.52
C TRP A 286 7.49 -14.74 6.97
N ASN A 287 8.36 -15.53 7.63
CA ASN A 287 8.62 -16.92 7.26
C ASN A 287 7.36 -17.79 7.37
N LYS A 288 6.53 -17.56 8.41
CA LYS A 288 5.22 -18.22 8.54
C LYS A 288 4.28 -17.83 7.40
N MET A 289 4.22 -16.55 7.04
CA MET A 289 3.38 -16.04 5.96
C MET A 289 3.85 -16.51 4.57
N GLU A 290 5.16 -16.60 4.35
CA GLU A 290 5.73 -17.05 3.08
C GLU A 290 5.36 -18.52 2.79
N LYS A 291 5.36 -19.38 3.82
CA LYS A 291 4.86 -20.77 3.68
C LYS A 291 3.40 -20.84 3.23
N LYS A 292 2.59 -19.82 3.56
CA LYS A 292 1.19 -19.73 3.10
C LYS A 292 1.04 -19.20 1.68
N LYS A 293 2.04 -18.48 1.14
CA LYS A 293 2.00 -17.91 -0.23
C LYS A 293 1.81 -18.96 -1.31
N ASN A 294 2.22 -20.20 -1.05
CA ASN A 294 2.04 -21.34 -1.95
C ASN A 294 0.63 -21.98 -1.89
N ARG A 295 -0.26 -21.51 -1.01
CA ARG A 295 -1.66 -21.95 -0.93
C ARG A 295 -2.52 -21.05 -1.81
N LYS A 296 -3.49 -21.63 -2.52
CA LYS A 296 -4.42 -20.90 -3.39
C LYS A 296 -5.22 -19.89 -2.56
N LEU A 297 -5.09 -18.61 -2.87
CA LEU A 297 -6.02 -17.57 -2.47
C LEU A 297 -7.09 -17.46 -3.56
N GLU A 298 -8.32 -17.81 -3.23
CA GLU A 298 -9.46 -17.70 -4.15
C GLU A 298 -10.46 -16.68 -3.58
N ILE A 299 -10.84 -15.71 -4.41
CA ILE A 299 -11.86 -14.69 -4.10
C ILE A 299 -13.10 -15.09 -4.88
N LEU A 300 -14.15 -15.48 -4.17
CA LEU A 300 -15.48 -15.83 -4.71
C LEU A 300 -16.50 -14.79 -4.22
#